data_AF-A0A3B0SIH7-F1
#
_entry.id   AF-A0A3B0SIH7-F1
#
_cell.length_a   1.000
_cell.length_b   1.000
_cell.length_c   1.000
_cell.angle_alpha   90.00
_cell.angle_beta   90.00
_cell.angle_gamma   90.00
#
_symmetry.space_group_name_H-M   'P 1'
#
loop_
_entity.id
_entity.type
_entity.pdbx_description
1 polymer ?
#
loop_
_entity_poly.entity_id
_entity_poly.type
_entity_poly.pdbx_seq_one_letter_code
_entity_poly.pdbx_strand_id
1 'polypeptide(L)'
;HQLMIGREPDLTILVDMDPATGLERALGRGTGEARFEAFGQELQQQIRADFLAMAQEFPDRFVTVDGGRAIEKVAADIQAIVARHLP
;
A
#
# COMPACT_ATOMS: atom_id res chain seq x y z
N HIS A 1 17.42 -3.52 -8.30
CA HIS A 1 17.29 -4.94 -8.75
C HIS A 1 18.19 -5.38 -9.90
N GLN A 2 18.98 -4.50 -10.54
CA GLN A 2 19.80 -4.85 -11.73
C GLN A 2 20.80 -6.01 -11.56
N LEU A 3 21.35 -6.19 -10.35
CA LEU A 3 22.40 -7.20 -10.11
C LEU A 3 21.86 -8.61 -9.78
N MET A 4 20.56 -8.77 -9.54
CA MET A 4 19.99 -10.04 -9.02
C MET A 4 18.75 -10.51 -9.79
N ILE A 5 17.74 -9.65 -9.95
CA ILE A 5 16.43 -10.03 -10.53
C ILE A 5 16.26 -9.45 -11.94
N GLY A 6 16.82 -8.28 -12.20
CA GLY A 6 16.83 -7.63 -13.52
C GLY A 6 15.46 -7.18 -14.04
N ARG A 7 14.39 -7.32 -13.25
CA ARG A 7 13.02 -6.94 -13.62
C ARG A 7 12.37 -6.14 -12.51
N GLU A 8 11.71 -5.06 -12.90
CA GLU A 8 10.89 -4.21 -12.03
C GLU A 8 9.41 -4.41 -12.41
N PRO A 9 8.47 -4.21 -11.47
CA PRO A 9 7.06 -4.07 -11.82
C PRO A 9 6.84 -2.88 -12.75
N ASP A 10 6.01 -3.08 -13.78
CA ASP A 10 5.56 -1.99 -14.66
C ASP A 10 4.60 -1.03 -13.94
N LEU A 11 3.90 -1.52 -12.91
CA LEU A 11 3.03 -0.76 -12.02
C LEU A 11 3.04 -1.36 -10.61
N THR A 12 3.18 -0.49 -9.61
CA THR A 12 3.01 -0.78 -8.18
C THR A 12 1.96 0.18 -7.62
N ILE A 13 0.93 -0.37 -7.00
CA ILE A 13 -0.09 0.44 -6.32
C ILE A 13 0.17 0.39 -4.83
N LEU A 14 0.49 1.55 -4.24
CA LEU A 14 0.64 1.70 -2.81
C LEU A 14 -0.69 2.16 -2.21
N VAL A 15 -1.36 1.28 -1.47
CA VAL A 15 -2.56 1.65 -0.71
C VAL A 15 -2.11 2.25 0.63
N ASP A 16 -1.98 3.56 0.69
CA ASP A 16 -1.53 4.27 1.90
C ASP A 16 -2.68 4.41 2.90
N MET A 17 -2.41 4.10 4.16
CA MET A 17 -3.38 4.24 5.23
C MET A 17 -2.66 4.54 6.55
N ASP A 18 -3.31 5.32 7.41
CA ASP A 18 -2.84 5.51 8.77
C ASP A 18 -2.76 4.15 9.52
N PRO A 19 -1.62 3.83 10.18
CA PRO A 19 -1.46 2.55 10.85
C PRO A 19 -2.48 2.25 11.95
N ALA A 20 -2.91 3.26 12.70
CA ALA A 20 -3.89 3.05 13.77
C ALA A 20 -5.25 2.67 13.16
N THR A 21 -5.66 3.37 12.09
CA THR A 21 -6.87 3.02 11.31
C THR A 21 -6.76 1.62 10.69
N GLY A 22 -5.56 1.24 10.21
CA GLY A 22 -5.30 -0.09 9.66
C GLY A 22 -5.46 -1.20 10.69
N LEU A 23 -4.88 -1.02 11.87
CA LEU A 23 -5.04 -1.95 13.00
C LEU A 23 -6.50 -2.08 13.43
N GLU A 24 -7.24 -0.98 13.57
CA GLU A 24 -8.67 -1.02 13.90
C GLU A 24 -9.47 -1.87 12.90
N ARG A 25 -9.20 -1.70 11.60
CA ARG A 25 -9.85 -2.49 10.53
C ARG A 25 -9.43 -3.96 10.56
N ALA A 26 -8.16 -4.27 10.82
CA ALA A 26 -7.66 -5.63 10.92
C ALA A 26 -8.30 -6.38 12.10
N LEU A 27 -8.37 -5.74 13.27
CA LEU A 27 -9.03 -6.28 14.46
C LEU A 27 -10.53 -6.50 14.23
N GLY A 28 -11.20 -5.56 13.55
CA GLY A 28 -12.62 -5.68 13.21
C GLY A 28 -12.98 -6.87 12.30
N ARG A 29 -12.01 -7.40 11.53
CA ARG A 29 -12.22 -8.59 10.68
C ARG A 29 -12.22 -9.89 11.48
N GLY A 30 -11.65 -9.91 12.69
CA GLY A 30 -11.66 -11.09 13.56
C GLY A 30 -10.87 -12.30 13.03
N THR A 31 -10.06 -12.14 11.98
CA THR A 31 -9.33 -13.22 11.30
C THR A 31 -8.03 -13.62 12.00
N GLY A 32 -7.64 -12.92 13.07
CA GLY A 32 -6.35 -13.14 13.75
C GLY A 32 -5.14 -12.63 12.95
N GLU A 33 -5.37 -11.85 11.89
CA GLU A 33 -4.35 -11.36 10.96
C GLU A 33 -3.61 -10.10 11.44
N ALA A 34 -3.68 -9.72 12.72
CA ALA A 34 -2.97 -8.56 13.27
C ALA A 34 -1.46 -8.83 13.53
N ARG A 35 -0.85 -9.73 12.75
CA ARG A 35 0.53 -10.20 12.95
C ARG A 35 1.54 -9.07 12.81
N PHE A 36 1.31 -8.14 11.90
CA PHE A 36 2.23 -7.04 11.65
C PHE A 36 1.92 -5.84 12.54
N GLU A 37 0.65 -5.60 12.79
CA GLU A 37 0.16 -4.49 13.59
C GLU A 37 0.51 -4.67 15.08
N ALA A 38 0.77 -5.91 15.51
CA ALA A 38 1.32 -6.24 16.82
C ALA A 38 2.79 -5.82 17.02
N PHE A 39 3.52 -5.43 15.97
CA PHE A 39 4.91 -4.96 16.10
C PHE A 39 5.04 -3.55 16.69
N GLY A 40 3.94 -2.88 16.98
CA GLY A 40 3.91 -1.56 17.61
C GLY A 40 3.78 -0.41 16.62
N GLN A 41 3.20 0.69 17.11
CA GLN A 41 2.81 1.83 16.29
C GLN A 41 4.00 2.55 15.64
N GLU A 42 5.13 2.67 16.35
CA GLU A 42 6.32 3.36 15.85
C GLU A 42 6.94 2.64 14.65
N LEU A 43 7.07 1.31 14.72
CA LEU A 43 7.57 0.52 13.60
C LEU A 43 6.64 0.65 12.38
N GLN A 44 5.34 0.60 12.60
CA GLN A 44 4.35 0.74 11.53
C GLN A 44 4.42 2.13 10.86
N GLN A 45 4.62 3.20 11.64
CA GLN A 45 4.83 4.54 11.11
C GLN A 45 6.12 4.63 10.28
N GLN A 46 7.20 4.01 10.74
CA GLN A 46 8.46 3.95 10.00
C GLN A 46 8.29 3.18 8.68
N ILE A 47 7.67 2.01 8.71
CA ILE A 47 7.38 1.22 7.50
C ILE A 47 6.54 2.02 6.50
N ARG A 48 5.49 2.71 6.97
CA ARG A 48 4.68 3.59 6.13
C ARG A 48 5.53 4.69 5.48
N ALA A 49 6.39 5.34 6.25
CA ALA A 49 7.27 6.39 5.74
C ALA A 49 8.22 5.86 4.65
N ASP A 50 8.78 4.67 4.83
CA ASP A 50 9.66 4.02 3.85
C ASP A 50 8.92 3.70 2.54
N PHE A 51 7.68 3.19 2.62
CA PHE A 51 6.85 2.96 1.44
C PHE A 51 6.50 4.25 0.70
N LEU A 52 6.17 5.32 1.42
CA LEU A 52 5.89 6.63 0.83
C LEU A 52 7.14 7.22 0.18
N ALA A 53 8.32 7.06 0.79
CA ALA A 53 9.58 7.48 0.21
C ALA A 53 9.86 6.72 -1.11
N MET A 54 9.63 5.40 -1.15
CA MET A 54 9.75 4.63 -2.39
C MET A 54 8.77 5.08 -3.47
N ALA A 55 7.53 5.41 -3.11
CA ALA A 55 6.56 5.94 -4.07
C ALA A 55 6.99 7.29 -4.65
N GLN A 56 7.65 8.13 -3.87
CA GLN A 56 8.24 9.39 -4.33
C GLN A 56 9.51 9.20 -5.15
N GLU A 57 10.33 8.20 -4.84
CA GLU A 57 11.57 7.89 -5.57
C GLU A 57 11.28 7.29 -6.96
N PHE A 58 10.19 6.53 -7.09
CA PHE A 58 9.84 5.83 -8.32
C PHE A 58 8.45 6.24 -8.88
N PRO A 59 8.19 7.54 -9.12
CA PRO A 59 6.86 8.04 -9.48
C PRO A 59 6.35 7.50 -10.83
N ASP A 60 7.26 7.04 -11.70
CA ASP A 60 6.91 6.50 -13.01
C ASP A 60 6.23 5.12 -12.94
N ARG A 61 6.41 4.38 -11.83
CA ARG A 61 5.87 3.03 -11.64
C ARG A 61 5.11 2.85 -10.33
N PHE A 62 5.07 3.86 -9.47
CA PHE A 62 4.29 3.86 -8.23
C PHE A 62 3.09 4.79 -8.36
N VAL A 63 1.92 4.29 -7.96
CA VAL A 63 0.71 5.10 -7.81
C VAL A 63 0.16 4.89 -6.41
N THR A 64 0.09 5.97 -5.64
CA THR A 64 -0.47 5.94 -4.27
C THR A 64 -1.98 6.14 -4.31
N VAL A 65 -2.71 5.29 -3.59
CA VAL A 65 -4.16 5.36 -3.40
C VAL A 65 -4.44 5.54 -1.91
N ASP A 66 -5.38 6.44 -1.58
CA ASP A 66 -5.84 6.66 -0.21
C ASP A 66 -6.70 5.47 0.27
N GLY A 67 -6.08 4.60 1.06
CA GLY A 67 -6.69 3.45 1.70
C GLY A 67 -7.62 3.81 2.85
N GLY A 68 -7.62 5.05 3.34
CA GLY A 68 -8.55 5.52 4.39
C GLY A 68 -10.00 5.65 3.92
N ARG A 69 -10.23 5.68 2.60
CA ARG A 69 -11.57 5.80 2.00
C ARG A 69 -12.41 4.52 2.19
N ALA A 70 -13.69 4.60 1.80
CA ALA A 70 -14.57 3.45 1.70
C ALA A 70 -14.04 2.43 0.68
N ILE A 71 -14.24 1.13 0.94
CA ILE A 71 -13.66 0.05 0.15
C ILE A 71 -14.07 0.12 -1.33
N GLU A 72 -15.30 0.55 -1.63
CA GLU A 72 -15.79 0.71 -3.01
C GLU A 72 -15.07 1.84 -3.74
N LYS A 73 -14.65 2.89 -3.02
CA LYS A 73 -13.88 4.01 -3.61
C LYS A 73 -12.44 3.59 -3.88
N VAL A 74 -11.80 2.92 -2.92
CA VAL A 74 -10.46 2.37 -3.11
C VAL A 74 -10.45 1.40 -4.30
N ALA A 75 -11.43 0.50 -4.38
CA ALA A 75 -11.55 -0.44 -5.49
C ALA A 75 -11.74 0.26 -6.84
N ALA A 76 -12.60 1.29 -6.90
CA ALA A 76 -12.81 2.07 -8.12
C ALA A 76 -11.55 2.83 -8.56
N ASP A 77 -10.83 3.44 -7.62
CA ASP A 77 -9.57 4.15 -7.89
C ASP A 77 -8.52 3.18 -8.47
N ILE A 78 -8.34 2.02 -7.82
CA ILE A 78 -7.43 0.96 -8.27
C ILE A 78 -7.83 0.46 -9.67
N GLN A 79 -9.11 0.20 -9.90
CA GLN A 79 -9.59 -0.26 -11.20
C GLN A 79 -9.29 0.75 -12.30
N ALA A 80 -9.50 2.04 -12.04
CA ALA A 80 -9.21 3.12 -12.99
C ALA A 80 -7.70 3.23 -13.28
N ILE A 81 -6.84 3.05 -12.28
CA ILE A 81 -5.38 3.05 -12.45
C ILE A 81 -4.94 1.86 -13.30
N VAL A 82 -5.38 0.65 -12.96
CA VAL A 82 -5.01 -0.57 -13.67
C VAL A 82 -5.52 -0.54 -15.11
N ALA A 83 -6.76 -0.11 -15.34
CA ALA A 83 -7.33 -0.03 -16.69
C ALA A 83 -6.51 0.88 -17.64
N ARG A 84 -5.83 1.91 -17.12
CA ARG A 84 -4.92 2.76 -17.92
C ARG A 84 -3.59 2.10 -18.25
N HIS A 85 -3.22 1.04 -17.53
CA HIS A 85 -1.96 0.30 -17.70
C HIS A 85 -2.16 -1.01 -18.47
N LEU A 86 -3.40 -1.38 -18.79
CA LEU A 86 -3.71 -2.54 -19.62
C LEU A 86 -3.83 -2.11 -21.09
N PRO A 87 -3.35 -2.95 -22.03
CA PRO A 87 -3.49 -2.72 -23.47
C PRO A 87 -4.94 -2.89 -23.97
#